data_AF-A0AAU1DYQ8-F1
#
_entry.id   AF-A0AAU1DYQ8-F1
#
_cell.length_a   1.000
_cell.length_b   1.000
_cell.length_c   1.000
_cell.angle_alpha   90.00
_cell.angle_beta   90.00
_cell.angle_gamma   90.00
#
_symmetry.space_group_name_H-M   'P 1'
#
loop_
_entity.id
_entity.type
_entity.pdbx_description
1 polymer ?
#
loop_
_entity_poly.entity_id
_entity_poly.type
_entity_poly.pdbx_seq_one_letter_code
_entity_poly.pdbx_strand_id
1 'polypeptide(L)'
;MRSVLVRPPGQRVELLARQEDGLALHHLVWRLGPGWRVCSSAVLGGGIGPRAWILNAQVPGGYPRLDPDAHLAEIAAAEDLTGPGTALMTAADVTAYTVAADEGVTATVTSGLGVRGWAADPAAGTDGPPPPGTVNIVVTVPVALSDAALVNAVATATEAKVQALLDAGLDCSGTPTDAVCIAAPEPGPGVAAQPFAGPRSRWGSRLARAVHGAVLDGALRQP
;
A
#
# COMPACT_ATOMS: atom_id res chain seq x y z
N MET A 1 17.44 2.37 17.71
CA MET A 1 17.46 1.87 16.32
C MET A 1 18.12 2.93 15.43
N ARG A 2 18.84 2.55 14.37
CA ARG A 2 19.37 3.51 13.39
C ARG A 2 19.25 2.91 12.00
N SER A 3 18.39 3.50 11.19
CA SER A 3 18.12 3.10 9.80
C SER A 3 19.06 3.85 8.84
N VAL A 4 19.49 3.19 7.76
CA VAL A 4 20.36 3.77 6.71
C VAL A 4 19.50 4.17 5.51
N LEU A 5 19.70 5.39 5.01
CA LEU A 5 18.81 6.06 4.06
C LEU A 5 19.31 5.95 2.61
N VAL A 6 18.46 5.54 1.67
CA VAL A 6 18.69 5.60 0.21
C VAL A 6 17.56 6.45 -0.42
N ARG A 7 17.87 7.44 -1.28
CA ARG A 7 16.91 8.49 -1.72
C ARG A 7 16.78 8.69 -3.25
N PRO A 8 15.61 8.46 -3.89
CA PRO A 8 15.26 8.94 -5.25
C PRO A 8 14.37 10.21 -5.25
N PRO A 9 14.20 11.03 -6.31
CA PRO A 9 13.44 12.30 -6.26
C PRO A 9 11.90 12.13 -6.41
N GLY A 10 11.12 12.97 -5.71
CA GLY A 10 9.64 13.05 -5.81
C GLY A 10 8.91 12.09 -4.87
N GLN A 11 8.49 12.60 -3.70
CA GLN A 11 7.92 11.84 -2.56
C GLN A 11 8.64 10.51 -2.27
N ARG A 12 9.76 10.66 -1.55
CA ARG A 12 10.70 9.59 -1.17
C ARG A 12 10.03 8.61 -0.22
N VAL A 13 9.60 7.45 -0.74
CA VAL A 13 9.53 6.26 0.09
C VAL A 13 10.93 5.94 0.60
N GLU A 14 11.05 5.72 1.89
CA GLU A 14 12.31 5.34 2.56
C GLU A 14 12.27 3.85 2.86
N LEU A 15 13.23 3.08 2.34
CA LEU A 15 13.44 1.69 2.76
C LEU A 15 14.35 1.69 3.99
N LEU A 16 13.84 1.16 5.10
CA LEU A 16 14.53 1.10 6.38
C LEU A 16 14.67 -0.36 6.81
N ALA A 17 15.76 -0.67 7.49
CA ALA A 17 16.05 -2.00 8.03
C ALA A 17 15.83 -2.02 9.53
N ARG A 18 15.29 -3.12 10.04
CA ARG A 18 14.96 -3.35 11.44
C ARG A 18 15.45 -4.73 11.87
N GLN A 19 15.96 -4.82 13.10
CA GLN A 19 16.28 -6.08 13.75
C GLN A 19 15.22 -6.36 14.81
N GLU A 20 14.61 -7.54 14.78
CA GLU A 20 13.57 -7.97 15.72
C GLU A 20 13.71 -9.48 15.91
N ASP A 21 13.83 -9.93 17.16
CA ASP A 21 13.96 -11.35 17.51
C ASP A 21 15.03 -12.12 16.71
N GLY A 22 16.13 -11.44 16.39
CA GLY A 22 17.25 -12.00 15.61
C GLY A 22 17.00 -12.06 14.10
N LEU A 23 15.88 -11.53 13.61
CA LEU A 23 15.56 -11.44 12.19
C LEU A 23 15.88 -10.04 11.64
N ALA A 24 16.47 -10.02 10.45
CA ALA A 24 16.64 -8.81 9.65
C ALA A 24 15.38 -8.60 8.79
N LEU A 25 14.59 -7.59 9.13
CA LEU A 25 13.35 -7.23 8.44
C LEU A 25 13.44 -5.81 7.88
N HIS A 26 12.57 -5.48 6.95
CA HIS A 26 12.55 -4.17 6.30
C HIS A 26 11.16 -3.53 6.37
N HIS A 27 11.11 -2.23 6.18
CA HIS A 27 9.85 -1.53 6.07
C HIS A 27 10.00 -0.29 5.19
N LEU A 28 8.91 0.08 4.52
CA LEU A 28 8.83 1.29 3.71
C LEU A 28 8.12 2.38 4.49
N VAL A 29 8.65 3.59 4.47
CA VAL A 29 8.10 4.76 5.17
C VAL A 29 7.84 5.90 4.20
N TRP A 30 6.65 6.49 4.30
CA TRP A 30 6.32 7.77 3.68
C TRP A 30 6.09 8.79 4.78
N ARG A 31 6.98 9.79 4.88
CA ARG A 31 6.83 10.93 5.80
C ARG A 31 6.08 12.04 5.07
N LEU A 32 4.75 11.99 5.13
CA LEU A 32 3.87 12.91 4.41
C LEU A 32 3.89 14.33 4.99
N GLY A 33 3.97 14.43 6.32
CA GLY A 33 3.75 15.68 7.05
C GLY A 33 2.26 16.07 7.11
N PRO A 34 1.94 17.23 7.69
CA PRO A 34 0.55 17.71 7.76
C PRO A 34 -0.01 18.04 6.36
N GLY A 35 -1.33 18.10 6.25
CA GLY A 35 -2.01 18.49 5.00
C GLY A 35 -2.23 17.35 4.02
N TRP A 36 -2.16 16.10 4.48
CA TRP A 36 -2.48 14.91 3.70
C TRP A 36 -3.63 14.15 4.33
N ARG A 37 -4.47 13.57 3.47
CA ARG A 37 -5.48 12.58 3.83
C ARG A 37 -5.27 11.29 3.06
N VAL A 38 -5.69 10.21 3.67
CA VAL A 38 -5.49 8.87 3.15
C VAL A 38 -6.77 8.07 3.26
N CYS A 39 -7.06 7.27 2.25
CA CYS A 39 -8.02 6.16 2.30
C CYS A 39 -7.25 4.85 2.28
N SER A 40 -7.36 4.05 3.35
CA SER A 40 -6.50 2.90 3.58
C SER A 40 -7.29 1.70 4.09
N SER A 41 -6.95 0.50 3.61
CA SER A 41 -7.42 -0.77 4.18
C SER A 41 -6.43 -1.39 5.17
N ALA A 42 -5.43 -0.61 5.61
CA ALA A 42 -4.37 -1.11 6.46
C ALA A 42 -4.81 -1.45 7.88
N VAL A 43 -4.04 -2.33 8.54
CA VAL A 43 -4.31 -2.84 9.89
C VAL A 43 -4.34 -1.71 10.91
N LEU A 44 -3.34 -0.83 10.91
CA LEU A 44 -3.32 0.35 11.76
C LEU A 44 -3.79 1.57 10.96
N GLY A 45 -4.71 2.33 11.55
CA GLY A 45 -5.13 3.63 11.01
C GLY A 45 -5.81 3.54 9.64
N GLY A 46 -6.50 2.44 9.35
CA GLY A 46 -7.36 2.28 8.17
C GLY A 46 -8.53 3.28 8.11
N GLY A 47 -9.35 3.15 7.08
CA GLY A 47 -10.43 4.09 6.77
C GLY A 47 -9.93 5.37 6.08
N ILE A 48 -10.76 6.41 6.12
CA ILE A 48 -10.48 7.72 5.53
C ILE A 48 -10.12 8.72 6.64
N GLY A 49 -9.04 9.46 6.49
CA GLY A 49 -8.75 10.58 7.37
C GLY A 49 -7.37 11.20 7.18
N PRO A 50 -7.03 12.23 7.98
CA PRO A 50 -5.73 12.87 7.91
C PRO A 50 -4.63 11.91 8.33
N ARG A 51 -3.51 11.87 7.61
CA ARG A 51 -2.33 11.05 7.96
C ARG A 51 -1.06 11.84 7.69
N ALA A 52 -0.16 11.86 8.67
CA ALA A 52 1.17 12.45 8.58
C ALA A 52 2.23 11.45 8.07
N TRP A 53 1.93 10.16 8.12
CA TRP A 53 2.84 9.11 7.68
C TRP A 53 2.11 7.85 7.21
N ILE A 54 2.78 7.08 6.36
CA ILE A 54 2.40 5.71 5.95
C ILE A 54 3.59 4.80 6.24
N LEU A 55 3.31 3.59 6.70
CA LEU A 55 4.28 2.52 6.94
C LEU A 55 3.82 1.25 6.21
N ASN A 56 4.72 0.53 5.55
CA ASN A 56 4.47 -0.85 5.10
C ASN A 56 5.55 -1.75 5.70
N ALA A 57 5.20 -2.49 6.74
CA ALA A 57 6.15 -3.23 7.56
C ALA A 57 6.25 -4.70 7.17
N GLN A 58 7.47 -5.18 6.95
CA GLN A 58 7.71 -6.61 6.85
C GLN A 58 7.60 -7.26 8.23
N VAL A 59 6.98 -8.43 8.26
CA VAL A 59 6.87 -9.31 9.41
C VAL A 59 7.34 -10.72 9.04
N PRO A 60 7.76 -11.55 10.01
CA PRO A 60 8.10 -12.94 9.72
C PRO A 60 6.89 -13.72 9.18
N GLY A 61 7.18 -14.74 8.37
CA GLY A 61 6.17 -15.71 7.96
C GLY A 61 5.58 -16.42 9.19
N GLY A 62 4.25 -16.62 9.19
CA GLY A 62 3.56 -17.18 10.36
C GLY A 62 3.43 -16.21 11.53
N TYR A 63 3.39 -14.90 11.24
CA TYR A 63 3.27 -13.80 12.20
C TYR A 63 2.60 -14.19 13.53
N PRO A 64 3.35 -14.18 14.65
CA PRO A 64 2.93 -14.87 15.88
C PRO A 64 2.09 -14.02 16.83
N ARG A 65 2.04 -12.70 16.60
CA ARG A 65 1.40 -11.73 17.50
C ARG A 65 -0.10 -11.63 17.25
N LEU A 66 -0.85 -11.40 18.31
CA LEU A 66 -2.31 -11.22 18.29
C LEU A 66 -2.74 -9.73 18.33
N ASP A 67 -1.76 -8.82 18.39
CA ASP A 67 -1.91 -7.37 18.52
C ASP A 67 -1.19 -6.62 17.38
N PRO A 68 -1.53 -6.89 16.10
CA PRO A 68 -0.77 -6.37 14.96
C PRO A 68 -0.78 -4.84 14.85
N ASP A 69 -1.83 -4.17 15.30
CA ASP A 69 -1.92 -2.72 15.34
C ASP A 69 -0.97 -2.09 16.38
N ALA A 70 -0.89 -2.68 17.58
CA ALA A 70 0.06 -2.27 18.61
C ALA A 70 1.50 -2.48 18.14
N HIS A 71 1.80 -3.61 17.50
CA HIS A 71 3.11 -3.85 16.92
C HIS A 71 3.48 -2.81 15.86
N LEU A 72 2.56 -2.49 14.95
CA LEU A 72 2.81 -1.47 13.93
C LEU A 72 3.03 -0.08 14.54
N ALA A 73 2.36 0.24 15.65
CA ALA A 73 2.59 1.47 16.39
C ALA A 73 3.99 1.51 17.04
N GLU A 74 4.48 0.38 17.57
CA GLU A 74 5.85 0.25 18.08
C GLU A 74 6.89 0.48 16.98
N ILE A 75 6.70 -0.15 15.81
CA ILE A 75 7.58 0.05 14.64
C ILE A 75 7.58 1.52 14.23
N ALA A 76 6.40 2.13 14.13
CA ALA A 76 6.27 3.54 13.76
C ALA A 76 6.96 4.47 14.78
N ALA A 77 6.79 4.21 16.08
CA ALA A 77 7.43 4.98 17.14
C ALA A 77 8.96 4.89 17.10
N ALA A 78 9.50 3.70 16.75
CA ALA A 78 10.95 3.51 16.64
C ALA A 78 11.60 4.26 15.47
N GLU A 79 10.81 4.68 14.48
CA GLU A 79 11.23 5.52 13.37
C GLU A 79 10.82 7.00 13.54
N ASP A 80 10.47 7.40 14.77
CA ASP A 80 10.04 8.75 15.14
C ASP A 80 8.84 9.25 14.30
N LEU A 81 7.92 8.34 13.93
CA LEU A 81 6.70 8.69 13.21
C LEU A 81 5.63 9.18 14.18
N THR A 82 5.47 10.50 14.25
CA THR A 82 4.52 11.16 15.16
C THR A 82 3.23 11.59 14.46
N GLY A 83 2.14 11.67 15.22
CA GLY A 83 0.83 12.09 14.71
C GLY A 83 0.03 10.95 14.08
N PRO A 84 -1.15 11.24 13.50
CA PRO A 84 -1.99 10.22 12.90
C PRO A 84 -1.29 9.57 11.71
N GLY A 85 -1.30 8.25 11.61
CA GLY A 85 -0.72 7.53 10.48
C GLY A 85 -1.44 6.23 10.18
N THR A 86 -1.00 5.57 9.12
CA THR A 86 -1.55 4.27 8.72
C THR A 86 -0.42 3.31 8.41
N ALA A 87 -0.59 2.04 8.81
CA ALA A 87 0.46 1.05 8.63
C ALA A 87 -0.09 -0.25 8.06
N LEU A 88 0.44 -0.62 6.89
CA LEU A 88 0.27 -1.91 6.25
C LEU A 88 1.29 -2.89 6.83
N MET A 89 0.98 -4.18 6.71
CA MET A 89 1.83 -5.29 7.16
C MET A 89 1.95 -6.32 6.04
N THR A 90 3.10 -6.97 5.93
CA THR A 90 3.34 -7.99 4.91
C THR A 90 4.40 -9.00 5.33
N ALA A 91 4.22 -10.28 5.00
CA ALA A 91 5.27 -11.29 5.09
C ALA A 91 6.17 -11.34 3.84
N ALA A 92 5.81 -10.62 2.78
CA ALA A 92 6.60 -10.54 1.55
C ALA A 92 7.90 -9.75 1.77
N ASP A 93 8.90 -10.04 0.95
CA ASP A 93 10.16 -9.29 0.96
C ASP A 93 9.93 -7.84 0.55
N VAL A 94 10.02 -6.93 1.51
CA VAL A 94 9.81 -5.50 1.29
C VAL A 94 10.94 -4.88 0.46
N THR A 95 12.13 -5.47 0.42
CA THR A 95 13.24 -4.97 -0.40
C THR A 95 13.00 -5.13 -1.89
N ALA A 96 12.14 -6.08 -2.28
CA ALA A 96 11.75 -6.36 -3.67
C ALA A 96 10.60 -5.48 -4.17
N TYR A 97 10.29 -4.37 -3.48
CA TYR A 97 9.22 -3.47 -3.89
C TYR A 97 9.43 -2.91 -5.30
N THR A 98 8.33 -2.66 -6.00
CA THR A 98 8.31 -2.06 -7.33
C THR A 98 7.63 -0.71 -7.29
N VAL A 99 7.99 0.16 -8.24
CA VAL A 99 7.46 1.51 -8.35
C VAL A 99 7.16 1.81 -9.81
N ALA A 100 6.00 2.39 -10.07
CA ALA A 100 5.68 3.00 -11.34
C ALA A 100 4.99 4.34 -11.13
N ALA A 101 5.12 5.22 -12.10
CA ALA A 101 4.55 6.56 -12.06
C ALA A 101 3.90 6.92 -13.39
N ASP A 102 2.85 7.73 -13.33
CA ASP A 102 2.15 8.24 -14.50
C ASP A 102 1.67 9.68 -14.21
N GLU A 103 2.27 10.64 -14.91
CA GLU A 103 1.90 12.06 -14.90
C GLU A 103 1.57 12.65 -13.51
N GLY A 104 2.45 12.40 -12.54
CA GLY A 104 2.39 12.92 -11.17
C GLY A 104 1.77 11.96 -10.15
N VAL A 105 1.17 10.84 -10.58
CA VAL A 105 0.77 9.75 -9.68
C VAL A 105 1.92 8.77 -9.53
N THR A 106 2.19 8.30 -8.31
CA THR A 106 3.18 7.25 -8.04
C THR A 106 2.53 6.09 -7.30
N ALA A 107 2.75 4.86 -7.75
CA ALA A 107 2.34 3.65 -7.06
C ALA A 107 3.60 2.88 -6.61
N THR A 108 3.63 2.49 -5.34
CA THR A 108 4.64 1.61 -4.75
C THR A 108 3.96 0.32 -4.33
N VAL A 109 4.51 -0.82 -4.74
CA VAL A 109 3.91 -2.13 -4.53
C VAL A 109 4.90 -3.06 -3.84
N THR A 110 4.43 -3.78 -2.83
CA THR A 110 5.11 -4.95 -2.29
C THR A 110 4.21 -6.14 -2.48
N SER A 111 4.71 -7.21 -3.10
CA SER A 111 3.90 -8.38 -3.40
C SER A 111 4.60 -9.67 -2.94
N GLY A 112 3.81 -10.61 -2.45
CA GLY A 112 4.19 -12.00 -2.24
C GLY A 112 3.05 -12.87 -2.75
N LEU A 113 3.22 -13.44 -3.94
CA LEU A 113 2.16 -14.08 -4.71
C LEU A 113 2.12 -15.61 -4.53
N GLY A 114 2.85 -16.14 -3.54
CA GLY A 114 2.88 -17.58 -3.25
C GLY A 114 1.50 -18.17 -2.94
N VAL A 115 0.62 -17.38 -2.32
CA VAL A 115 -0.79 -17.70 -2.08
C VAL A 115 -1.63 -16.63 -2.76
N ARG A 116 -2.47 -17.03 -3.71
CA ARG A 116 -3.26 -16.15 -4.57
C ARG A 116 -4.55 -16.84 -5.02
N GLY A 117 -5.56 -16.07 -5.38
CA GLY A 117 -6.83 -16.63 -5.84
C GLY A 117 -7.86 -15.59 -6.26
N TRP A 118 -9.06 -16.07 -6.55
CA TRP A 118 -10.20 -15.24 -6.92
C TRP A 118 -10.97 -14.78 -5.67
N ALA A 119 -11.37 -13.52 -5.62
CA ALA A 119 -12.09 -12.95 -4.49
C ALA A 119 -13.50 -13.54 -4.29
N ALA A 120 -14.10 -14.06 -5.37
CA ALA A 120 -15.40 -14.72 -5.36
C ALA A 120 -15.25 -16.26 -5.53
N ASP A 121 -14.28 -16.84 -4.83
CA ASP A 121 -14.11 -18.30 -4.76
C ASP A 121 -15.33 -18.95 -4.08
N PRO A 122 -15.93 -20.02 -4.64
CA PRO A 122 -17.05 -20.73 -4.01
C PRO A 122 -16.68 -21.49 -2.74
N ALA A 123 -15.39 -21.69 -2.45
CA ALA A 123 -14.95 -22.31 -1.21
C ALA A 123 -15.39 -21.48 0.01
N ALA A 124 -15.79 -22.16 1.08
CA ALA A 124 -16.14 -21.49 2.33
C ALA A 124 -14.90 -20.76 2.90
N GLY A 125 -15.11 -19.53 3.37
CA GLY A 125 -14.09 -18.82 4.14
C GLY A 125 -13.73 -19.58 5.42
N THR A 126 -12.50 -19.38 5.88
CA THR A 126 -12.00 -19.94 7.14
C THR A 126 -11.83 -18.85 8.18
N ASP A 127 -12.17 -19.12 9.44
CA ASP A 127 -11.98 -18.17 10.55
C ASP A 127 -10.50 -18.05 11.02
N GLY A 128 -9.62 -18.95 10.54
CA GLY A 128 -8.18 -18.93 10.84
C GLY A 128 -7.38 -17.99 9.93
N PRO A 129 -6.16 -17.60 10.32
CA PRO A 129 -5.30 -16.77 9.49
C PRO A 129 -4.97 -17.49 8.17
N PRO A 130 -5.16 -16.83 7.01
CA PRO A 130 -4.88 -17.46 5.74
C PRO A 130 -3.37 -17.71 5.57
N PRO A 131 -2.98 -18.68 4.73
CA PRO A 131 -1.59 -18.78 4.28
C PRO A 131 -1.09 -17.44 3.70
N PRO A 132 0.20 -17.10 3.89
CA PRO A 132 0.70 -15.77 3.58
C PRO A 132 0.71 -15.50 2.07
N GLY A 133 -0.01 -14.45 1.68
CA GLY A 133 0.03 -13.85 0.35
C GLY A 133 -0.47 -12.42 0.44
N THR A 134 0.21 -11.49 -0.22
CA THR A 134 -0.15 -10.06 -0.20
C THR A 134 0.18 -9.36 -1.52
N VAL A 135 -0.59 -8.32 -1.83
CA VAL A 135 -0.24 -7.22 -2.72
C VAL A 135 -0.60 -5.93 -1.97
N ASN A 136 0.39 -5.32 -1.34
CA ASN A 136 0.27 -4.03 -0.67
C ASN A 136 0.58 -2.91 -1.65
N ILE A 137 -0.37 -2.00 -1.86
CA ILE A 137 -0.29 -0.91 -2.83
C ILE A 137 -0.40 0.43 -2.09
N VAL A 138 0.60 1.28 -2.22
CA VAL A 138 0.56 2.67 -1.75
C VAL A 138 0.63 3.60 -2.96
N VAL A 139 -0.39 4.43 -3.13
CA VAL A 139 -0.47 5.40 -4.23
C VAL A 139 -0.46 6.82 -3.68
N THR A 140 0.35 7.69 -4.27
CA THR A 140 0.31 9.13 -4.02
C THR A 140 -0.25 9.86 -5.24
N VAL A 141 -1.25 10.71 -5.00
CA VAL A 141 -1.94 11.51 -6.03
C VAL A 141 -1.70 12.99 -5.72
N PRO A 142 -1.34 13.84 -6.70
CA PRO A 142 -0.89 15.21 -6.42
C PRO A 142 -2.05 16.22 -6.32
N VAL A 143 -3.29 15.75 -6.21
CA VAL A 143 -4.49 16.60 -6.11
C VAL A 143 -5.38 16.15 -4.97
N ALA A 144 -6.09 17.10 -4.38
CA ALA A 144 -7.12 16.80 -3.40
C ALA A 144 -8.26 15.98 -4.02
N LEU A 145 -8.69 14.95 -3.30
CA LEU A 145 -9.80 14.06 -3.66
C LEU A 145 -10.91 14.19 -2.62
N SER A 146 -12.17 14.15 -3.06
CA SER A 146 -13.30 14.00 -2.15
C SER A 146 -13.29 12.60 -1.52
N ASP A 147 -14.07 12.40 -0.46
CA ASP A 147 -14.23 11.08 0.18
C ASP A 147 -14.71 10.03 -0.82
N ALA A 148 -15.68 10.38 -1.66
CA ALA A 148 -16.17 9.51 -2.73
C ALA A 148 -15.09 9.22 -3.77
N ALA A 149 -14.28 10.21 -4.15
CA ALA A 149 -13.17 10.01 -5.08
C ALA A 149 -12.07 9.12 -4.47
N LEU A 150 -11.78 9.24 -3.17
CA LEU A 150 -10.83 8.36 -2.48
C LEU A 150 -11.28 6.90 -2.50
N VAL A 151 -12.56 6.63 -2.19
CA VAL A 151 -13.11 5.26 -2.29
C VAL A 151 -13.07 4.77 -3.74
N ASN A 152 -13.42 5.61 -4.70
CA ASN A 152 -13.35 5.27 -6.11
C ASN A 152 -11.92 5.01 -6.60
N ALA A 153 -10.91 5.68 -6.03
CA ALA A 153 -9.51 5.43 -6.31
C ALA A 153 -9.06 4.04 -5.81
N VAL A 154 -9.53 3.59 -4.65
CA VAL A 154 -9.27 2.23 -4.14
C VAL A 154 -9.84 1.18 -5.09
N ALA A 155 -11.08 1.36 -5.57
CA ALA A 155 -11.67 0.48 -6.57
C ALA A 155 -10.84 0.45 -7.87
N THR A 156 -10.42 1.62 -8.36
CA THR A 156 -9.59 1.75 -9.57
C THR A 156 -8.22 1.07 -9.41
N ALA A 157 -7.57 1.22 -8.25
CA ALA A 157 -6.33 0.51 -7.95
C ALA A 157 -6.55 -1.01 -7.94
N THR A 158 -7.70 -1.46 -7.43
CA THR A 158 -8.05 -2.88 -7.38
C THR A 158 -8.27 -3.46 -8.78
N GLU A 159 -9.01 -2.77 -9.65
CA GLU A 159 -9.19 -3.15 -11.06
C GLU A 159 -7.84 -3.22 -11.80
N ALA A 160 -6.99 -2.22 -11.64
CA ALA A 160 -5.67 -2.17 -12.25
C ALA A 160 -4.74 -3.30 -11.77
N LYS A 161 -4.79 -3.63 -10.48
CA LYS A 161 -4.08 -4.77 -9.89
C LYS A 161 -4.54 -6.08 -10.54
N VAL A 162 -5.85 -6.32 -10.63
CA VAL A 162 -6.40 -7.53 -11.27
C VAL A 162 -5.93 -7.64 -12.71
N GLN A 163 -6.03 -6.55 -13.48
CA GLN A 163 -5.56 -6.52 -14.86
C GLN A 163 -4.06 -6.87 -14.95
N ALA A 164 -3.22 -6.30 -14.08
CA ALA A 164 -1.78 -6.58 -14.06
C ALA A 164 -1.46 -8.04 -13.72
N LEU A 165 -2.18 -8.65 -12.78
CA LEU A 165 -2.02 -10.07 -12.44
C LEU A 165 -2.38 -10.98 -13.62
N LEU A 166 -3.49 -10.69 -14.30
CA LEU A 166 -3.90 -11.42 -15.51
C LEU A 166 -2.90 -11.24 -16.66
N ASP A 167 -2.40 -10.02 -16.87
CA ASP A 167 -1.38 -9.72 -17.89
C ASP A 167 -0.04 -10.41 -17.58
N ALA A 168 0.25 -10.69 -16.30
CA ALA A 168 1.39 -11.50 -15.87
C ALA A 168 1.17 -13.02 -16.05
N GLY A 169 0.01 -13.44 -16.57
CA GLY A 169 -0.36 -14.84 -16.75
C GLY A 169 -0.86 -15.53 -15.49
N LEU A 170 -1.22 -14.78 -14.45
CA LEU A 170 -1.74 -15.32 -13.19
C LEU A 170 -3.27 -15.38 -13.21
N ASP A 171 -3.82 -16.52 -12.84
CA ASP A 171 -5.27 -16.72 -12.72
C ASP A 171 -5.76 -16.34 -11.32
N CYS A 172 -5.75 -15.05 -11.00
CA CYS A 172 -6.21 -14.54 -9.71
C CYS A 172 -6.63 -13.07 -9.77
N SER A 173 -7.46 -12.66 -8.81
CA SER A 173 -7.78 -11.24 -8.59
C SER A 173 -6.91 -10.58 -7.50
N GLY A 174 -6.12 -11.37 -6.79
CA GLY A 174 -5.34 -10.91 -5.66
C GLY A 174 -4.87 -12.03 -4.75
N THR A 175 -4.63 -11.66 -3.50
CA THR A 175 -4.17 -12.58 -2.45
C THR A 175 -4.98 -12.38 -1.15
N PRO A 176 -4.84 -13.27 -0.15
CA PRO A 176 -5.67 -13.22 1.05
C PRO A 176 -5.54 -11.94 1.88
N THR A 177 -4.40 -11.26 1.83
CA THR A 177 -4.12 -10.09 2.69
C THR A 177 -3.69 -8.85 1.89
N ASP A 178 -4.25 -8.67 0.68
CA ASP A 178 -4.05 -7.45 -0.10
C ASP A 178 -4.47 -6.21 0.69
N ALA A 179 -3.70 -5.13 0.56
CA ALA A 179 -4.08 -3.84 1.12
C ALA A 179 -3.75 -2.68 0.18
N VAL A 180 -4.59 -1.64 0.23
CA VAL A 180 -4.48 -0.46 -0.62
C VAL A 180 -4.52 0.80 0.24
N CYS A 181 -3.64 1.75 -0.08
CA CYS A 181 -3.51 3.04 0.58
C CYS A 181 -3.40 4.13 -0.48
N ILE A 182 -4.39 5.02 -0.54
CA ILE A 182 -4.41 6.17 -1.47
C ILE A 182 -4.17 7.45 -0.66
N ALA A 183 -3.05 8.11 -0.91
CA ALA A 183 -2.67 9.37 -0.28
C ALA A 183 -2.89 10.55 -1.23
N ALA A 184 -3.59 11.57 -0.75
CA ALA A 184 -3.86 12.80 -1.47
C ALA A 184 -3.72 14.01 -0.52
N PRO A 185 -3.37 15.20 -1.03
CA PRO A 185 -3.46 16.43 -0.27
C PRO A 185 -4.86 16.63 0.33
N GLU A 186 -4.93 17.17 1.55
CA GLU A 186 -6.17 17.70 2.10
C GLU A 186 -6.69 18.84 1.20
N PRO A 187 -8.01 18.96 0.98
CA PRO A 187 -8.57 20.10 0.27
C PRO A 187 -8.24 21.40 1.00
N GLY A 188 -7.43 22.25 0.36
CA GLY A 188 -7.12 23.58 0.87
C GLY A 188 -8.31 24.55 0.78
N PRO A 189 -8.28 25.68 1.52
CA PRO A 189 -9.31 26.71 1.39
C PRO A 189 -9.48 27.17 -0.06
N GLY A 190 -10.69 27.09 -0.60
CA GLY A 190 -10.99 27.50 -1.97
C GLY A 190 -10.49 26.55 -3.08
N VAL A 191 -9.89 25.42 -2.73
CA VAL A 191 -9.47 24.39 -3.70
C VAL A 191 -10.55 23.31 -3.77
N ALA A 192 -11.21 23.20 -4.92
CA ALA A 192 -12.18 22.13 -5.14
C ALA A 192 -11.47 20.78 -5.25
N ALA A 193 -11.84 19.84 -4.39
CA ALA A 193 -11.40 18.46 -4.49
C ALA A 193 -11.99 17.81 -5.75
N GLN A 194 -11.22 16.91 -6.37
CA GLN A 194 -11.73 16.16 -7.51
C GLN A 194 -12.86 15.22 -7.05
N PRO A 195 -14.02 15.22 -7.72
CA PRO A 195 -15.17 14.41 -7.32
C PRO A 195 -15.06 12.95 -7.76
N PHE A 196 -14.16 12.63 -8.69
CA PHE A 196 -14.00 11.29 -9.26
C PHE A 196 -12.54 10.89 -9.36
N ALA A 197 -12.27 9.60 -9.15
CA ALA A 197 -10.97 8.98 -9.37
C ALA A 197 -11.09 7.61 -10.06
N GLY A 198 -12.17 7.39 -10.81
CA GLY A 198 -12.41 6.19 -11.59
C GLY A 198 -11.49 6.08 -12.82
N PRO A 199 -11.39 4.91 -13.49
CA PRO A 199 -10.42 4.66 -14.55
C PRO A 199 -10.51 5.60 -15.76
N ARG A 200 -11.65 6.29 -15.95
CA ARG A 200 -11.88 7.25 -17.04
C ARG A 200 -11.72 8.72 -16.62
N SER A 201 -11.61 8.99 -15.33
CA SER A 201 -11.27 10.32 -14.84
C SER A 201 -9.79 10.63 -15.11
N ARG A 202 -9.44 11.92 -15.18
CA ARG A 202 -8.05 12.34 -15.41
C ARG A 202 -7.08 11.66 -14.44
N TRP A 203 -7.32 11.78 -13.13
CA TRP A 203 -6.42 11.25 -12.11
C TRP A 203 -6.58 9.75 -11.88
N GLY A 204 -7.80 9.21 -12.00
CA GLY A 204 -8.03 7.78 -11.88
C GLY A 204 -7.38 6.97 -13.01
N SER A 205 -7.37 7.46 -14.25
CA SER A 205 -6.68 6.77 -15.35
C SER A 205 -5.16 6.69 -15.15
N ARG A 206 -4.56 7.74 -14.56
CA ARG A 206 -3.13 7.81 -14.24
C ARG A 206 -2.79 6.86 -13.10
N LEU A 207 -3.61 6.90 -12.05
CA LEU A 207 -3.54 5.95 -10.94
C LEU A 207 -3.63 4.50 -11.42
N ALA A 208 -4.58 4.18 -12.30
CA ALA A 208 -4.72 2.85 -12.86
C ALA A 208 -3.45 2.40 -13.58
N ARG A 209 -2.87 3.24 -14.46
CA ARG A 209 -1.63 2.91 -15.18
C ARG A 209 -0.43 2.76 -14.25
N ALA A 210 -0.28 3.63 -13.26
CA ALA A 210 0.79 3.54 -12.27
C ALA A 210 0.67 2.26 -11.43
N VAL A 211 -0.53 1.93 -10.94
CA VAL A 211 -0.76 0.68 -10.19
C VAL A 211 -0.51 -0.53 -11.07
N HIS A 212 -1.06 -0.56 -12.28
CA HIS A 212 -0.87 -1.66 -13.22
C HIS A 212 0.62 -1.92 -13.48
N GLY A 213 1.39 -0.87 -13.83
CA GLY A 213 2.81 -1.00 -14.11
C GLY A 213 3.62 -1.52 -12.92
N ALA A 214 3.34 -1.03 -11.71
CA ALA A 214 4.05 -1.48 -10.51
C ALA A 214 3.69 -2.93 -10.13
N VAL A 215 2.40 -3.30 -10.19
CA VAL A 215 1.95 -4.67 -9.89
C VAL A 215 2.48 -5.66 -10.93
N LEU A 216 2.42 -5.32 -12.22
CA LEU A 216 2.90 -6.18 -13.30
C LEU A 216 4.39 -6.46 -13.17
N ASP A 217 5.19 -5.42 -12.94
CA ASP A 217 6.64 -5.55 -12.70
C ASP A 217 6.92 -6.41 -11.46
N GLY A 218 6.16 -6.22 -10.38
CA GLY A 218 6.27 -7.03 -9.16
C GLY A 218 5.91 -8.49 -9.39
N ALA A 219 4.89 -8.77 -10.21
CA ALA A 219 4.45 -10.12 -10.53
C ALA A 219 5.45 -10.86 -11.44
N LEU A 220 6.00 -10.19 -12.46
CA LEU A 220 6.95 -10.78 -13.42
C LEU A 220 8.33 -11.07 -12.81
N ARG A 221 8.68 -10.44 -11.68
CA ARG A 221 9.94 -10.69 -10.95
C ARG A 221 9.87 -11.89 -10.00
N GLN A 222 8.67 -12.42 -9.75
CA GLN A 222 8.51 -13.56 -8.85
C GLN A 222 8.67 -14.88 -9.62
N PRO A 223 9.39 -15.86 -9.04
CA PRO A 223 9.63 -17.15 -9.67
C PRO A 223 8.37 -18.01 -9.82
#